data_AF-A0A954HAI3-F1
#
_entry.id   AF-A0A954HAI3-F1
#
_cell.length_a   1.000
_cell.length_b   1.000
_cell.length_c   1.000
_cell.angle_alpha   90.00
_cell.angle_beta   90.00
_cell.angle_gamma   90.00
#
_symmetry.space_group_name_H-M   'P 1'
#
loop_
_entity.id
_entity.type
_entity.pdbx_description
1 polymer ?
#
loop_
_entity_poly.entity_id
_entity_poly.type
_entity_poly.pdbx_seq_one_letter_code
_entity_poly.pdbx_strand_id
1 'polypeptide(L)' 'NTMYALSGNEHHILVAEETMRMICVFNPPVVGPETHGADLAYPLLTGEED' A
#
# COMPACT_ATOMS: atom_id res chain seq x y z
N ASN A 1 -1.58 20.00 5.35
CA ASN A 1 -1.21 19.10 4.24
C ASN A 1 -0.09 18.23 4.75
N THR A 2 -0.28 16.92 4.77
CA THR A 2 0.64 15.97 5.39
C THR A 2 1.08 14.98 4.34
N MET A 3 2.36 14.60 4.36
CA MET A 3 2.93 13.60 3.47
C MET A 3 3.78 12.67 4.33
N TYR A 4 3.70 11.38 4.03
CA TYR A 4 4.54 10.36 4.61
C TYR A 4 5.06 9.45 3.49
N ALA A 5 6.23 8.84 3.73
CA ALA A 5 6.83 7.87 2.84
C ALA A 5 7.24 6.65 3.66
N LEU A 6 6.90 5.47 3.15
CA LEU A 6 7.25 4.17 3.74
C LEU A 6 8.53 3.65 3.10
N SER A 7 9.61 4.43 3.18
CA SER A 7 10.87 4.17 2.47
C SER A 7 11.62 2.94 2.98
N GLY A 8 11.38 2.53 4.23
CA GLY A 8 12.04 1.40 4.89
C GLY A 8 11.17 0.15 5.01
N ASN A 9 10.06 0.09 4.26
CA ASN A 9 9.03 -0.95 4.39
C ASN A 9 8.43 -1.01 5.81
N GLU A 10 8.17 0.15 6.39
CA GLU A 10 7.65 0.25 7.76
C GLU A 10 6.25 -0.35 7.87
N HIS A 11 6.08 -1.26 8.84
CA HIS A 11 4.75 -1.64 9.30
C HIS A 11 4.09 -0.40 9.94
N HIS A 12 2.89 -0.08 9.49
CA HIS A 12 2.14 1.08 9.97
C HIS A 12 0.66 0.78 10.07
N ILE A 13 -0.04 1.56 10.89
CA ILE A 13 -1.49 1.52 11.03
C ILE A 13 -2.01 2.89 10.65
N LEU A 14 -2.86 2.95 9.63
CA LEU A 14 -3.53 4.17 9.21
C LEU A 14 -4.95 4.18 9.79
N VAL A 15 -5.22 5.10 10.70
CA VAL A 15 -6.54 5.28 11.34
C VAL A 15 -7.13 6.61 10.90
N ALA A 16 -8.42 6.59 10.56
CA ALA A 16 -9.15 7.76 10.09
C ALA A 16 -10.26 8.11 11.10
N GLU A 17 -10.23 9.31 11.68
CA GLU A 17 -11.35 9.83 12.50
C GLU A 17 -12.53 10.26 11.62
N GLU A 18 -12.23 10.78 10.43
CA GLU A 18 -13.17 11.14 9.37
C GLU A 18 -12.64 10.63 8.01
N THR A 19 -13.47 10.68 6.96
CA THR A 19 -13.09 10.22 5.62
C THR A 19 -11.84 10.93 5.09
N MET A 20 -10.79 10.18 4.79
CA MET A 20 -9.58 10.69 4.17
C MET A 20 -9.61 10.52 2.65
N ARG A 21 -9.13 11.54 1.94
CA ARG A 21 -8.84 11.45 0.50
C ARG A 21 -7.32 11.42 0.31
N MET A 22 -6.81 10.29 -0.15
CA MET A 22 -5.39 10.02 -0.27
C MET A 22 -4.96 9.98 -1.74
N ILE A 23 -3.76 10.50 -2.01
CA ILE A 23 -3.05 10.29 -3.28
C ILE A 23 -1.83 9.43 -2.93
N CYS A 24 -1.81 8.20 -3.44
CA CYS A 24 -0.78 7.21 -3.10
C CYS A 24 0.10 6.92 -4.32
N VAL A 25 1.39 6.69 -4.09
CA VAL A 25 2.37 6.30 -5.12
C VAL A 25 3.08 5.04 -4.64
N PHE A 26 3.14 4.03 -5.50
CA PHE A 26 3.75 2.73 -5.20
C PHE A 26 4.94 2.48 -6.14
N ASN A 27 5.98 1.84 -5.62
CA ASN A 27 7.17 1.43 -6.35
C ASN A 27 7.70 0.07 -5.83
N PRO A 28 7.63 -1.03 -6.58
CA PRO A 28 7.09 -1.15 -7.95
C PRO A 28 5.58 -0.82 -8.02
N PRO A 29 5.02 -0.54 -9.21
CA PRO A 29 3.60 -0.24 -9.33
C PRO A 29 2.78 -1.43 -8.83
N VAL A 30 1.66 -1.14 -8.17
CA VAL A 30 0.70 -2.18 -7.80
C VAL A 30 0.18 -2.91 -9.04
N VAL A 31 0.03 -4.23 -8.96
CA VAL A 31 -0.59 -5.04 -10.01
C VAL A 31 -2.05 -5.34 -9.64
N GLY A 32 -2.94 -5.40 -10.63
CA GLY A 32 -4.40 -5.49 -10.41
C GLY A 32 -4.89 -6.57 -9.43
N PRO A 33 -4.26 -7.76 -9.35
CA PRO A 33 -4.63 -8.79 -8.38
C PRO A 33 -4.23 -8.48 -6.92
N GLU A 34 -3.34 -7.51 -6.68
CA GLU A 34 -2.89 -7.18 -5.32
C GLU A 34 -4.05 -6.60 -4.51
N THR A 35 -4.45 -7.34 -3.49
CA THR A 35 -5.41 -6.90 -2.50
C THR A 35 -4.70 -6.76 -1.16
N HIS A 36 -5.07 -5.73 -0.41
CA HIS A 36 -4.55 -5.52 0.93
C HIS A 36 -4.85 -6.74 1.81
N GLY A 37 -3.81 -7.45 2.20
CA GLY A 37 -3.88 -8.69 2.96
C GLY A 37 -4.17 -8.47 4.45
N ALA A 38 -4.34 -9.58 5.17
CA ALA A 38 -4.50 -9.58 6.63
C ALA A 38 -3.22 -9.16 7.38
N ASP A 39 -2.07 -9.20 6.70
CA ASP A 39 -0.76 -8.72 7.16
C ASP A 39 -0.57 -7.20 6.96
N LEU A 40 -1.61 -6.52 6.49
CA LEU A 40 -1.65 -5.09 6.22
C LEU A 40 -0.69 -4.63 5.12
N ALA A 41 -0.36 -5.52 4.18
CA ALA A 41 0.48 -5.21 3.03
C ALA A 41 -0.22 -5.52 1.70
N TYR A 42 0.29 -4.93 0.62
CA TYR A 42 0.08 -5.44 -0.73
C TYR A 42 1.18 -6.47 -1.00
N PRO A 43 0.86 -7.76 -1.19
CA PRO A 43 1.86 -8.77 -1.43
C PRO A 43 2.57 -8.49 -2.76
N LEU A 44 3.89 -8.67 -2.82
CA LEU A 44 4.62 -8.58 -4.08
C LEU A 44 4.24 -9.76 -4.97
N LEU A 45 3.45 -9.50 -6.00
CA LEU A 45 3.18 -10.47 -7.06
C LEU A 45 4.12 -10.19 -8.23
N THR A 46 5.06 -11.08 -8.48
CA THR A 46 5.79 -11.10 -9.75
C THR A 46 4.83 -11.64 -10.79
N GLY A 47 4.56 -10.91 -11.87
CA GLY A 47 3.61 -11.30 -12.94
C GLY A 47 4.06 -12.50 -13.79
N GLU A 48 4.72 -13.47 -13.17
CA GLU A 48 5.18 -14.76 -13.71
C GLU A 48 4.35 -15.89 -13.09
N GLU A 49 3.03 -15.83 -13.22
CA GLU A 49 2.15 -16.99 -13.04
C GLU A 49 1.11 -16.95 -14.17
N ASP A 50 1.02 -18.05 -14.93
CA ASP A 50 0.11 -18.25 -16.07
C ASP A 50 -1.38 -18.07 -15.71
#